data_AF-A0AAJ3F5I4-F1
#
_entry.id   AF-A0AAJ3F5I4-F1
#
_cell.length_a   1.000
_cell.length_b   1.000
_cell.length_c   1.000
_cell.angle_alpha   90.00
_cell.angle_beta   90.00
_cell.angle_gamma   90.00
#
_symmetry.space_group_name_H-M   'P 1'
#
loop_
_entity.id
_entity.type
_entity.pdbx_description
1 polymer ?
#
loop_
_entity_poly.entity_id
_entity_poly.type
_entity_poly.pdbx_seq_one_letter_code
_entity_poly.pdbx_strand_id
1 'polypeptide(L)' 'YDEEKHMRQEREASWEEGKLEGKIELLRMQIQKKLVKGKSISEISEELEEEEEVIAEMIREMGEERATGKEEQ' A
#
# COMPACT_ATOMS: atom_id res chain seq x y z
N TYR A 1 -9.24 16.44 -34.58
CA TYR A 1 -8.03 15.67 -34.27
C TYR A 1 -7.61 16.12 -32.88
N ASP A 2 -8.28 15.62 -31.85
CA ASP A 2 -7.92 15.91 -30.44
C ASP A 2 -8.49 14.84 -29.49
N GLU A 3 -9.62 14.21 -29.82
CA GLU A 3 -10.29 13.28 -28.91
C GLU A 3 -9.63 11.89 -28.78
N GLU A 4 -8.95 11.37 -29.81
CA GLU A 4 -8.29 10.05 -29.73
C GLU A 4 -7.07 10.02 -28.81
N LYS A 5 -6.44 11.17 -28.55
CA LYS A 5 -5.21 11.24 -27.73
C LYS A 5 -5.53 11.23 -26.24
N HIS A 6 -6.70 11.71 -25.84
CA HIS A 6 -7.15 11.76 -24.45
C HIS A 6 -7.57 10.38 -23.92
N MET A 7 -8.30 9.59 -24.71
CA MET A 7 -8.80 8.26 -24.30
C MET A 7 -7.69 7.21 -24.06
N ARG A 8 -6.48 7.42 -24.59
CA ARG A 8 -5.35 6.50 -24.40
C ARG A 8 -4.64 6.71 -23.07
N GLN A 9 -4.48 7.96 -22.63
CA GLN A 9 -3.76 8.26 -21.40
C GLN A 9 -4.54 7.83 -20.16
N GLU A 10 -5.86 8.01 -20.16
CA GLU A 10 -6.70 7.58 -19.03
C GLU A 10 -6.63 6.06 -18.81
N ARG A 11 -6.56 5.26 -19.89
CA ARG A 11 -6.51 3.79 -19.79
C ARG A 11 -5.15 3.26 -19.32
N GLU A 12 -4.07 3.97 -19.66
CA GLU A 12 -2.71 3.60 -19.25
C GLU A 12 -2.47 4.00 -17.79
N ALA A 13 -2.92 5.18 -17.38
CA ALA A 13 -2.84 5.65 -16.00
C ALA A 13 -3.60 4.72 -15.03
N SER A 14 -4.86 4.36 -15.34
CA SER A 14 -5.64 3.45 -14.48
C SER A 14 -5.07 2.02 -14.43
N TRP A 15 -4.33 1.58 -15.44
CA TRP A 15 -3.72 0.25 -15.43
C TRP A 15 -2.42 0.20 -14.63
N GLU A 16 -1.62 1.27 -14.68
CA GLU A 16 -0.43 1.40 -13.83
C GLU A 16 -0.79 1.61 -12.36
N GLU A 17 -1.82 2.42 -12.08
CA GLU A 17 -2.32 2.69 -10.72
C GLU A 17 -2.82 1.40 -10.05
N GLY A 18 -3.67 0.60 -10.71
CA GLY A 18 -4.15 -0.66 -10.14
C GLY A 18 -3.06 -1.73 -9.93
N LYS A 19 -1.98 -1.69 -10.73
CA LYS A 19 -0.83 -2.58 -10.53
C LYS A 19 0.05 -2.14 -9.36
N LEU A 20 0.16 -0.83 -9.14
CA LEU A 20 0.88 -0.25 -8.01
C LEU A 20 0.11 -0.51 -6.70
N GLU A 21 -1.19 -0.26 -6.68
CA GLU A 21 -2.09 -0.56 -5.57
C GLU A 21 -2.01 -2.03 -5.16
N GLY A 22 -2.07 -2.96 -6.12
CA GLY A 22 -1.97 -4.39 -5.81
C GLY A 22 -0.64 -4.80 -5.17
N LYS A 23 0.47 -4.12 -5.49
CA LYS A 23 1.76 -4.35 -4.83
C LYS A 23 1.80 -3.78 -3.42
N ILE A 24 1.29 -2.57 -3.25
CA ILE A 24 1.19 -1.88 -1.96
C ILE A 24 0.31 -2.70 -1.01
N GLU A 25 -0.84 -3.17 -1.46
CA GLU A 25 -1.76 -3.98 -0.66
C GLU A 25 -1.16 -5.34 -0.28
N LEU A 26 -0.41 -5.98 -1.19
CA LEU A 26 0.33 -7.20 -0.88
C LEU A 26 1.39 -6.96 0.21
N LEU A 27 2.16 -5.86 0.11
CA LEU A 27 3.19 -5.51 1.10
C LEU A 27 2.55 -5.21 2.47
N ARG A 28 1.47 -4.43 2.50
CA ARG A 28 0.65 -4.17 3.69
C ARG A 28 0.17 -5.46 4.35
N MET A 29 -0.39 -6.40 3.58
CA MET A 29 -0.87 -7.68 4.10
C MET A 29 0.28 -8.51 4.71
N GLN A 30 1.46 -8.51 4.08
CA GLN A 30 2.63 -9.23 4.60
C GLN A 30 3.13 -8.62 5.93
N ILE A 31 3.21 -7.29 6.02
CA ILE A 31 3.57 -6.57 7.24
C ILE A 31 2.58 -6.90 8.36
N GLN A 32 1.27 -6.76 8.11
CA GLN A 32 0.23 -7.07 9.09
C GLN A 32 0.32 -8.52 9.59
N LYS A 33 0.52 -9.48 8.69
CA LYS A 33 0.63 -10.89 9.06
C LYS A 33 1.83 -11.15 9.96
N LYS A 34 2.95 -10.46 9.75
CA LYS A 34 4.16 -10.59 10.59
C LYS A 34 3.98 -9.89 11.94
N LEU A 35 3.33 -8.72 11.97
CA LEU A 35 2.95 -8.07 13.22
C LEU A 35 2.03 -8.94 14.08
N VAL A 36 1.04 -9.61 13.47
CA VAL A 36 0.15 -10.57 14.18
C VAL A 36 0.94 -11.75 14.75
N LYS A 37 2.05 -12.15 14.12
CA LYS A 37 2.97 -13.17 14.65
C LYS A 37 3.89 -12.64 15.76
N GLY A 38 3.81 -11.35 16.10
CA GLY A 38 4.61 -10.72 17.14
C GLY A 38 6.01 -10.30 16.68
N LYS A 39 6.25 -10.17 15.36
CA LYS A 39 7.55 -9.72 14.84
C LYS A 39 7.72 -8.21 14.99
N SER A 40 8.95 -7.80 15.27
CA SER A 40 9.37 -6.39 15.34
C SER A 40 9.57 -5.78 13.95
N ILE A 41 9.64 -4.46 13.86
CA ILE A 41 9.87 -3.74 12.59
C ILE A 41 11.18 -4.19 11.93
N SER A 42 12.26 -4.35 12.69
CA SER A 42 13.56 -4.83 12.19
C SER A 42 13.53 -6.25 11.65
N GLU A 43 12.76 -7.16 12.26
CA GLU A 43 12.60 -8.52 11.71
C GLU A 43 11.73 -8.52 10.46
N ILE A 44 10.77 -7.59 10.37
CA ILE A 44 9.89 -7.46 9.21
C ILE A 44 10.65 -6.86 8.03
N SER A 45 11.48 -5.84 8.26
CA SER A 45 12.33 -5.20 7.25
C SER A 45 13.31 -6.22 6.66
N GLU A 46 14.02 -6.96 7.51
CA GLU A 46 14.96 -8.00 7.06
C GLU A 46 14.26 -9.13 6.30
N GLU A 47 13.08 -9.58 6.76
CA GLU A 47 12.35 -10.68 6.12
C GLU A 47 11.52 -10.25 4.89
N LEU A 48 11.39 -8.95 4.63
CA LEU A 48 10.79 -8.39 3.42
C LEU A 48 11.83 -7.79 2.47
N GLU A 49 13.10 -7.73 2.89
CA GLU A 49 14.17 -7.02 2.17
C GLU A 49 13.82 -5.55 1.89
N GLU A 50 13.09 -4.93 2.82
CA GLU A 50 12.62 -3.55 2.74
C GLU A 50 13.24 -2.71 3.87
N GLU A 51 13.29 -1.40 3.71
CA GLU A 51 13.82 -0.50 4.74
C GLU A 51 12.88 -0.42 5.95
N GLU A 52 13.45 -0.31 7.16
CA GLU A 52 12.66 -0.15 8.39
C GLU A 52 11.73 1.08 8.33
N GLU A 53 12.18 2.15 7.67
CA GLU A 53 11.39 3.37 7.45
C GLU A 53 10.15 3.10 6.59
N VAL A 54 10.29 2.30 5.52
CA VAL A 54 9.18 1.91 4.64
C VAL A 54 8.17 1.06 5.39
N ILE A 55 8.65 0.09 6.20
CA ILE A 55 7.78 -0.72 7.04
C ILE A 55 7.04 0.15 8.07
N ALA A 56 7.74 1.07 8.74
CA ALA A 56 7.14 1.96 9.71
C ALA A 56 6.10 2.90 9.09
N GLU A 57 6.38 3.44 7.90
CA GLU A 57 5.43 4.26 7.14
C GLU A 57 4.19 3.46 6.75
N MET A 58 4.37 2.25 6.20
CA MET A 58 3.26 1.35 5.88
C MET A 58 2.39 1.03 7.09
N ILE A 59 2.99 0.76 8.26
CA ILE A 59 2.25 0.53 9.50
C ILE A 59 1.45 1.78 9.92
N ARG A 60 2.07 2.97 9.80
CA ARG A 60 1.42 4.25 10.11
C ARG A 60 0.21 4.46 9.20
N GLU A 61 0.40 4.28 7.90
CA GLU A 61 -0.64 4.45 6.88
C GLU A 61 -1.81 3.47 7.09
N MET A 62 -1.52 2.19 7.37
CA MET A 62 -2.52 1.17 7.72
C MET A 62 -3.23 1.45 9.06
N GLY A 63 -2.54 2.06 10.01
CA GLY A 63 -3.10 2.48 11.30
C GLY A 63 -4.03 3.69 11.16
N GLU A 64 -3.68 4.63 10.29
CA GLU A 64 -4.49 5.81 9.95
C GLU A 64 -5.76 5.44 9.18
N GLU A 65 -5.70 4.45 8.30
CA GLU A 65 -6.88 3.93 7.57
C GLU A 65 -7.94 3.29 8.49
N ARG A 66 -7.55 2.80 9.67
CA ARG A 66 -8.51 2.34 10.70
C ARG A 66 -9.11 3.49 11.51
N ALA A 67 -8.46 4.66 11.56
CA ALA A 67 -8.95 5.81 12.31
C ALA A 67 -10.03 6.60 11.54
N THR A 68 -9.99 6.60 10.21
CA THR A 68 -10.95 7.31 9.35
C THR A 68 -12.29 6.57 9.18
N GLY A 69 -12.44 5.37 9.71
CA GLY A 69 -13.70 4.61 9.74
C GLY A 69 -14.62 4.89 10.95
N LYS A 70 -14.33 5.91 11.77
CA LYS A 70 -15.15 6.31 12.92
C LYS A 70 -15.81 7.69 12.73
N GLU A 71 -16.56 7.87 11.66
CA GLU A 71 -17.53 8.98 11.61
C GLU A 71 -18.68 8.63 10.66
N GLU A 72 -19.62 7.82 11.14
CA GLU A 72 -21.07 8.02 10.96
C GLU A 72 -21.84 6.94 11.73
N GLN A 73 -22.29 7.30 12.94
CA GLN A 73 -23.46 6.73 13.62
C GLN A 73 -24.48 7.85 13.79
#